data_AF-A0A938AQY0-F1
#
_entry.id   AF-A0A938AQY0-F1
#
_cell.length_a   1.000
_cell.length_b   1.000
_cell.length_c   1.000
_cell.angle_alpha   90.00
_cell.angle_beta   90.00
_cell.angle_gamma   90.00
#
_symmetry.space_group_name_H-M   'P 1'
#
loop_
_entity.id
_entity.type
_entity.pdbx_description
1 polymer ?
#
loop_
_entity_poly.entity_id
_entity_poly.type
_entity_poly.pdbx_seq_one_letter_code
_entity_poly.pdbx_strand_id
1 'polypeptide(L)' 'MLQTIHKGYTVHIHKADGTTVVQHFKLEEGTVMLQPDVREYFPDSEAVNTALRSLIALMAQMPSKRKALAEKKHAA' A
#
# COMPACT_ATOMS: atom_id res chain seq x y z
N MET A 1 -13.40 6.45 19.60
CA MET A 1 -13.26 5.01 19.27
C MET A 1 -13.62 4.84 17.80
N LEU A 2 -12.68 4.99 16.87
CA LEU A 2 -12.96 4.86 15.43
C LEU A 2 -12.68 3.40 15.02
N GLN A 3 -13.75 2.65 14.76
CA GLN A 3 -13.67 1.26 14.32
C GLN A 3 -13.27 1.16 12.83
N THR A 4 -12.14 0.50 12.61
CA THR A 4 -11.78 -0.41 11.50
C THR A 4 -12.74 -0.46 10.29
N ILE A 5 -12.49 0.37 9.28
CA ILE A 5 -13.23 0.37 8.00
C ILE A 5 -12.48 -0.44 6.94
N HIS A 6 -12.65 -1.76 6.98
CA HIS A 6 -12.01 -2.70 6.04
C HIS A 6 -12.94 -3.15 4.90
N LYS A 7 -14.12 -2.52 4.70
CA LYS A 7 -15.11 -2.92 3.68
C LYS A 7 -15.69 -1.76 2.85
N GLY A 8 -14.96 -0.65 2.78
CA GLY A 8 -15.51 0.62 2.30
C GLY A 8 -16.36 1.29 3.37
N TYR A 9 -16.56 2.60 3.22
CA TYR A 9 -17.29 3.40 4.20
C TYR A 9 -18.09 4.49 3.49
N THR A 10 -19.23 4.84 4.10
CA THR A 10 -20.07 5.93 3.65
C THR A 10 -19.79 7.14 4.52
N VAL A 11 -19.36 8.25 3.91
CA VAL A 11 -19.18 9.52 4.60
C VAL A 11 -20.44 10.36 4.40
N HIS A 12 -21.03 10.84 5.50
CA HIS A 12 -22.11 11.81 5.49
C HIS A 12 -21.53 13.18 5.85
N ILE A 13 -21.50 14.08 4.88
CA ILE A 13 -21.04 15.46 5.08
C ILE A 13 -22.29 16.33 5.25
N HIS A 14 -22.53 16.80 6.48
CA HIS A 14 -23.59 17.75 6.77
C HIS A 14 -23.07 19.17 6.48
N LYS A 15 -23.74 19.86 5.55
CA LYS A 15 -23.43 21.24 5.20
C LYS A 15 -24.25 22.21 6.05
N ALA A 16 -23.74 23.43 6.22
CA ALA A 16 -24.40 24.48 6.98
C ALA A 16 -25.73 24.95 6.36
N ASP A 17 -25.96 24.67 5.08
CA ASP A 17 -27.21 24.95 4.35
C ASP A 17 -28.31 23.91 4.60
N GLY A 18 -28.08 22.93 5.48
CA GLY A 18 -29.02 21.86 5.81
C GLY A 18 -28.99 20.68 4.84
N THR A 19 -28.19 20.74 3.76
CA THR A 19 -28.04 19.61 2.84
C THR A 19 -27.03 18.60 3.38
N THR A 20 -27.24 17.32 3.07
CA THR A 20 -26.30 16.24 3.42
C THR A 20 -25.75 15.62 2.14
N VAL A 21 -24.43 15.62 1.99
CA VAL A 21 -23.75 14.91 0.90
C VAL A 21 -23.37 13.54 1.40
N VAL A 22 -23.93 12.50 0.78
CA VAL A 22 -23.58 11.11 1.06
C VAL A 22 -22.58 10.67 0.00
N GLN A 23 -21.35 10.35 0.42
CA GLN A 23 -20.32 9.86 -0.48
C GLN A 23 -19.95 8.43 -0.13
N HIS A 24 -20.22 7.52 -1.08
CA HIS A 24 -19.92 6.11 -0.95
C HIS A 24 -18.52 5.83 -1.49
N PHE A 25 -17.58 5.54 -0.58
CA PHE A 25 -16.25 5.06 -0.97
C PHE A 25 -16.29 3.53 -1.03
N LYS A 26 -16.48 2.99 -2.24
CA LYS A 26 -16.16 1.58 -2.50
C LYS A 26 -14.64 1.48 -2.66
N LEU A 27 -14.01 0.61 -1.88
CA LEU A 27 -12.65 0.17 -2.18
C LEU A 27 -12.75 -0.66 -3.46
N GLU A 28 -12.32 -0.10 -4.59
CA GLU A 28 -12.17 -0.86 -5.83
C GLU A 28 -11.23 -2.05 -5.58
N GLU A 29 -11.41 -3.15 -6.31
CA GLU A 29 -10.56 -4.33 -6.18
C GLU A 29 -9.09 -3.94 -6.37
N GLY A 30 -8.23 -4.31 -5.40
CA GLY A 30 -6.82 -3.90 -5.38
C GLY A 30 -6.52 -2.58 -4.65
N THR A 31 -7.51 -1.90 -4.08
CA THR A 31 -7.26 -0.70 -3.26
C THR A 31 -6.61 -1.05 -1.93
N VAL A 32 -5.42 -0.47 -1.67
CA VAL A 32 -4.71 -0.60 -0.39
C VAL A 32 -4.90 0.68 0.42
N MET A 33 -5.44 0.56 1.62
CA MET A 33 -5.55 1.68 2.55
C MET A 33 -4.29 1.74 3.43
N LEU A 34 -3.62 2.88 3.44
CA LEU A 34 -2.49 3.10 4.34
C LEU A 34 -2.99 3.23 5.78
N GLN A 35 -2.38 2.45 6.67
CA GLN A 35 -2.62 2.57 8.11
C GLN A 35 -2.01 3.88 8.64
N PRO A 36 -2.50 4.43 9.76
CA PRO A 36 -2.05 5.74 10.28
C PRO A 36 -0.55 5.81 10.57
N ASP A 37 0.01 4.74 11.10
CA ASP A 37 1.44 4.54 11.35
C ASP A 37 2.26 4.54 10.05
N VAL A 38 1.74 3.92 8.99
CA VAL A 38 2.39 3.94 7.67
C VAL A 38 2.31 5.32 7.03
N ARG A 39 1.21 6.06 7.22
CA ARG A 39 1.02 7.41 6.68
C ARG A 39 1.98 8.44 7.27
N GLU A 40 2.48 8.20 8.49
CA GLU A 40 3.51 9.03 9.12
C GLU A 40 4.80 9.06 8.28
N TYR A 41 5.11 7.98 7.56
CA TYR A 41 6.28 7.86 6.69
C TYR A 41 5.96 8.08 5.21
N PHE A 42 4.73 7.75 4.79
CA PHE A 42 4.29 7.84 3.41
C PHE A 42 3.03 8.70 3.30
N PRO A 43 3.13 9.95 2.81
CA PRO A 43 1.99 10.85 2.76
C PRO A 43 0.87 10.35 1.83
N ASP A 44 1.22 9.61 0.77
CA ASP A 44 0.30 9.13 -0.25
C ASP A 44 0.75 7.81 -0.91
N SER A 45 -0.06 7.32 -1.86
CA SER A 45 0.20 6.09 -2.59
C SER A 45 1.36 6.19 -3.60
N GLU A 46 1.72 7.39 -4.05
CA GLU A 46 2.85 7.60 -4.94
C GLU A 46 4.18 7.38 -4.20
N ALA A 47 4.29 7.92 -2.98
CA ALA A 47 5.42 7.71 -2.10
C ALA A 47 5.62 6.22 -1.77
N VAL A 48 4.54 5.50 -1.45
CA VAL A 48 4.58 4.06 -1.19
C VAL A 48 5.05 3.28 -2.42
N ASN A 49 4.46 3.54 -3.58
CA ASN A 49 4.82 2.83 -4.80
C ASN A 49 6.27 3.07 -5.21
N THR A 50 6.77 4.29 -4.98
CA THR A 50 8.18 4.63 -5.23
C THR A 50 9.10 3.81 -4.34
N ALA A 51 8.83 3.74 -3.04
CA ALA A 51 9.61 2.94 -2.10
C ALA A 51 9.59 1.43 -2.44
N LEU A 52 8.41 0.88 -2.76
CA LEU A 52 8.29 -0.52 -3.17
C LEU A 52 9.07 -0.82 -4.46
N ARG A 53 9.04 0.08 -5.45
CA ARG A 53 9.84 -0.07 -6.69
C ARG A 53 11.34 -0.01 -6.41
N SER A 54 11.78 0.90 -5.54
CA SER A 54 13.18 0.97 -5.10
C SER A 54 13.62 -0.33 -4.42
N LEU A 55 12.76 -0.91 -3.57
CA LEU A 55 13.02 -2.20 -2.94
C LEU A 55 13.11 -3.34 -3.96
N ILE A 56 12.19 -3.39 -4.94
CA ILE A 56 12.24 -4.36 -6.04
C ILE A 56 13.57 -4.23 -6.81
N ALA A 57 13.98 -3.01 -7.15
CA ALA A 57 15.22 -2.75 -7.86
C ALA A 57 16.46 -3.18 -7.05
N LEU A 58 16.45 -2.96 -5.73
CA LEU A 58 17.52 -3.42 -4.84
C LEU A 58 17.57 -4.95 -4.77
N MET A 59 16.41 -5.60 -4.65
CA MET A 59 16.30 -7.06 -4.61
C MET A 59 16.73 -7.72 -5.92
N ALA A 60 16.46 -7.09 -7.07
CA ALA A 60 16.90 -7.58 -8.37
C ALA A 60 18.44 -7.59 -8.51
N GLN A 61 19.12 -6.70 -7.80
CA GLN A 61 20.58 -6.60 -7.80
C GLN A 61 21.24 -7.50 -6.75
N MET A 62 20.48 -7.99 -5.76
CA MET A 62 21.02 -8.92 -4.78
C MET A 62 21.27 -10.30 -5.42
N PRO A 63 22.47 -10.88 -5.23
CA PRO A 63 22.74 -12.24 -5.68
C PRO A 63 21.76 -13.17 -4.96
N SER A 64 20.80 -13.71 -5.71
CA SER A 64 19.81 -14.61 -5.16
C SER A 64 20.54 -15.81 -4.55
N LYS A 65 20.20 -16.22 -3.32
CA LYS A 65 20.70 -17.50 -2.75
C LYS A 65 20.47 -18.70 -3.71
N ARG A 66 19.53 -18.57 -4.66
CA ARG A 66 19.30 -19.51 -5.77
C ARG A 66 20.43 -19.57 -6.81
N LYS A 67 21.13 -18.47 -7.14
CA LYS A 67 22.29 -18.48 -8.06
C LYS A 67 23.55 -19.02 -7.39
N ALA A 68 23.79 -18.65 -6.12
CA ALA A 68 24.95 -19.11 -5.37
C ALA A 68 24.99 -20.64 -5.15
N LEU A 69 23.83 -21.31 -5.12
CA LEU A 69 23.75 -22.78 -5.03
C LEU A 69 23.93 -23.48 -6.39
N ALA A 70 23.60 -22.81 -7.49
CA ALA A 70 23.78 -23.35 -8.85
C ALA A 70 25.25 -23.27 -9.29
N GLU A 71 25.96 -22.19 -8.94
CA GLU A 71 27.39 -22.02 -9.28
C GLU A 71 28.29 -22.99 -8.50
N LYS A 72 27.96 -23.32 -7.25
CA LYS A 72 28.68 -24.35 -6.48
C LYS A 72 28.51 -25.78 -7.00
N LYS A 73 27.51 -26.07 -7.82
CA LYS A 73 27.29 -27.40 -8.41
C LYS A 73 28.01 -27.62 -9.75
N HIS A 74 28.45 -26.56 -10.41
CA HIS A 74 29.23 -26.67 -11.65
C HIS A 74 30.76 -26.61 -11.41
N ALA A 75 31.19 -26.28 -10.19
CA ALA A 75 32.60 -26.18 -9.80
C ALA A 75 33.08 -27.34 -8.90
N ALA A 76 32.26 -28.38 -8.74
CA ALA A 76 32.58 -29.63 -8.04
C ALA A 76 32.26 -30.81 -8.97
#